data_AF-A0A1Y2R0A3-F1
#
_entry.id   AF-A0A1Y2R0A3-F1
#
_cell.length_a   1.000
_cell.length_b   1.000
_cell.length_c   1.000
_cell.angle_alpha   90.00
_cell.angle_beta   90.00
_cell.angle_gamma   90.00
#
_symmetry.space_group_name_H-M   'P 1'
#
loop_
_entity.id
_entity.type
_entity.pdbx_description
1 polymer ?
#
loop_
_entity_poly.entity_id
_entity_poly.type
_entity_poly.pdbx_seq_one_letter_code
_entity_poly.pdbx_strand_id
1 'polypeptide(L)'
;MKRFYFVLFFAGVMILLVSPGCSKELPASGSGINTVTNHPPPPPPNRPPVALAGPDFTGTLYSNDMKLRGHAYDQDMDNTLTTNWTQIAGAPCTIVSPQSRTTVVTNLLVGEYQFELLARDNHGATNTDKIVVKINSIEPITSPVNIFNLSWTCPMGCSIPIYNIYSHIPPNAPIRVFIKFVNSAIWHEAVPMSQYSPSNSIYYEIDTENSIWLYTDVDVNINVDVRILF
;
A
#
# COMPACT_ATOMS: atom_id res chain seq x y z
N MET A 1 -36.85 9.40 63.77
CA MET A 1 -36.94 7.96 64.07
C MET A 1 -38.20 7.70 64.89
N LYS A 2 -39.02 6.72 64.47
CA LYS A 2 -40.12 6.05 65.22
C LYS A 2 -41.37 6.90 65.54
N ARG A 3 -42.62 6.43 65.50
CA ARG A 3 -43.31 5.19 65.06
C ARG A 3 -44.83 5.41 65.34
N PHE A 4 -45.69 4.76 64.53
CA PHE A 4 -46.99 4.14 64.89
C PHE A 4 -48.32 4.93 64.93
N TYR A 5 -49.35 4.17 64.48
CA TYR A 5 -50.75 4.42 64.11
C TYR A 5 -51.76 4.17 65.27
N PHE A 6 -52.97 4.78 65.21
CA PHE A 6 -54.33 4.15 65.39
C PHE A 6 -55.43 5.25 65.32
N VAL A 7 -56.20 5.41 64.23
CA VAL A 7 -57.56 4.87 63.88
C VAL A 7 -58.70 5.18 64.86
N LEU A 8 -59.74 5.88 64.36
CA LEU A 8 -61.15 5.74 64.78
C LEU A 8 -62.09 5.94 63.57
N PHE A 9 -63.00 4.97 63.40
CA PHE A 9 -63.95 4.76 62.30
C PHE A 9 -65.29 5.50 62.54
N PHE A 10 -65.95 5.97 61.48
CA PHE A 10 -67.43 5.95 61.40
C PHE A 10 -67.89 5.73 59.94
N ALA A 11 -68.84 4.82 59.78
CA ALA A 11 -69.35 4.29 58.52
C ALA A 11 -70.53 5.11 57.96
N GLY A 12 -70.70 5.11 56.63
CA GLY A 12 -71.89 5.60 55.94
C GLY A 12 -72.04 4.95 54.55
N VAL A 13 -73.07 4.11 54.39
CA VAL A 13 -73.43 3.39 53.16
C VAL A 13 -74.56 4.17 52.45
N MET A 14 -74.50 4.31 51.13
CA MET A 14 -75.60 4.86 50.30
C MET A 14 -75.90 3.93 49.12
N ILE A 15 -77.19 3.59 49.02
CA ILE A 15 -77.80 2.60 48.12
C ILE A 15 -78.20 3.28 46.79
N LEU A 16 -77.90 2.64 45.67
CA LEU A 16 -78.32 3.03 44.32
C LEU A 16 -79.66 2.37 43.97
N LEU A 17 -80.64 3.16 43.53
CA LEU A 17 -81.89 2.70 42.94
C LEU A 17 -81.78 2.73 41.41
N VAL A 18 -82.20 1.63 40.77
CA VAL A 18 -82.24 1.43 39.32
C VAL A 18 -83.70 1.59 38.84
N SER A 19 -83.91 2.30 37.74
CA SER A 19 -85.18 2.31 36.99
C SER A 19 -84.97 1.69 35.59
N PRO A 20 -85.92 0.89 35.07
CA PRO A 20 -85.74 0.17 33.81
C PRO A 20 -86.41 0.89 32.63
N GLY A 21 -85.71 0.93 31.49
CA GLY A 21 -86.29 1.41 30.23
C GLY A 21 -85.36 1.10 29.06
N CYS A 22 -85.64 0.01 28.35
CA CYS A 22 -84.95 -0.38 27.12
C CYS A 22 -85.84 -0.02 25.93
N SER A 23 -85.34 0.74 24.96
CA SER A 23 -85.88 0.81 23.60
C SER A 23 -84.72 0.89 22.62
N LYS A 24 -84.77 0.03 21.60
CA LYS A 24 -83.76 -0.10 20.53
C LYS A 24 -83.95 1.01 19.49
N GLU A 25 -82.86 1.65 19.07
CA GLU A 25 -82.73 2.28 17.74
C GLU A 25 -81.41 1.85 17.08
N LEU A 26 -81.46 1.58 15.77
CA LEU A 26 -80.33 1.27 14.85
C LEU A 26 -79.71 2.59 14.29
N PRO A 27 -78.54 2.56 13.64
CA PRO A 27 -77.53 3.61 13.74
C PRO A 27 -77.78 4.82 12.83
N ALA A 28 -77.49 6.03 13.35
CA ALA A 28 -77.33 7.22 12.53
C ALA A 28 -75.85 7.41 12.16
N SER A 29 -75.57 7.24 10.87
CA SER A 29 -74.31 7.54 10.20
C SER A 29 -74.00 9.04 10.32
N GLY A 30 -73.03 9.38 11.17
CA GLY A 30 -72.37 10.68 11.19
C GLY A 30 -70.98 10.55 10.57
N SER A 31 -70.86 10.92 9.30
CA SER A 31 -69.58 11.03 8.59
C SER A 31 -68.79 12.23 9.12
N GLY A 32 -68.11 12.04 10.26
CA GLY A 32 -67.01 12.89 10.70
C GLY A 32 -65.71 12.30 10.16
N ILE A 33 -65.22 12.86 9.07
CA ILE A 33 -63.93 12.49 8.50
C ILE A 33 -62.85 12.94 9.49
N ASN A 34 -62.41 12.02 10.37
CA ASN A 34 -61.14 12.17 11.05
C ASN A 34 -60.07 12.06 9.97
N THR A 35 -59.59 13.18 9.46
CA THR A 35 -58.34 13.23 8.70
C THR A 35 -57.21 12.86 9.65
N VAL A 36 -57.01 11.56 9.84
CA VAL A 36 -55.74 11.01 10.31
C VAL A 36 -54.72 11.47 9.28
N THR A 37 -53.98 12.53 9.60
CA THR A 37 -52.78 12.87 8.83
C THR A 37 -51.82 11.73 9.05
N ASN A 38 -51.83 10.77 8.12
CA ASN A 38 -50.85 9.70 8.03
C ASN A 38 -49.48 10.33 7.71
N HIS A 39 -48.86 10.97 8.69
CA HIS A 39 -47.48 11.41 8.58
C HIS A 39 -46.61 10.16 8.63
N PRO A 40 -45.84 9.85 7.56
CA PRO A 40 -44.90 8.75 7.61
C PRO A 40 -43.93 8.98 8.78
N PRO A 41 -43.49 7.91 9.48
CA PRO A 41 -42.50 8.07 10.54
C PRO A 41 -41.27 8.80 9.99
N PRO A 42 -40.61 9.67 10.78
CA PRO A 42 -39.41 10.35 10.34
C PRO A 42 -38.35 9.31 9.92
N PRO A 43 -37.55 9.59 8.88
CA PRO A 43 -36.53 8.67 8.42
C PRO A 43 -35.50 8.41 9.54
N PRO A 44 -34.87 7.22 9.56
CA PRO A 44 -33.78 6.93 10.50
C PRO A 44 -32.67 7.98 10.42
N PRO A 45 -31.94 8.28 11.51
CA PRO A 45 -30.78 9.15 11.48
C PRO A 45 -29.69 8.62 10.52
N ASN A 46 -29.10 9.50 9.72
CA ASN A 46 -28.00 9.16 8.81
C ASN A 46 -26.75 8.70 9.56
N ARG A 47 -26.13 7.63 9.08
CA ARG A 47 -24.88 7.09 9.61
C ARG A 47 -23.72 7.38 8.65
N PRO A 48 -22.51 7.70 9.15
CA PRO A 48 -21.36 7.88 8.28
C PRO A 48 -21.04 6.60 7.48
N PRO A 49 -20.52 6.74 6.26
CA PRO A 49 -20.06 5.59 5.49
C PRO A 49 -18.84 4.94 6.14
N VAL A 50 -18.44 3.78 5.62
CA VAL A 50 -17.18 3.12 5.96
C VAL A 50 -16.24 3.21 4.76
N ALA A 51 -15.05 3.76 4.98
CA ALA A 51 -13.95 3.76 4.02
C ALA A 51 -12.94 2.66 4.40
N LEU A 52 -12.37 1.99 3.41
CA LEU A 52 -11.33 0.97 3.57
C LEU A 52 -10.26 1.19 2.50
N ALA A 53 -9.12 1.75 2.87
CA ALA A 53 -8.00 2.09 1.99
C ALA A 53 -7.22 0.86 1.52
N GLY A 54 -7.34 -0.25 2.25
CA GLY A 54 -6.59 -1.48 2.02
C GLY A 54 -5.37 -1.61 2.95
N PRO A 55 -4.63 -2.73 2.88
CA PRO A 55 -3.51 -2.98 3.78
C PRO A 55 -2.28 -2.14 3.40
N ASP A 56 -1.45 -1.82 4.39
CA ASP A 56 -0.14 -1.19 4.20
C ASP A 56 0.76 -2.02 3.28
N PHE A 57 1.66 -1.33 2.59
CA PHE A 57 2.69 -1.93 1.74
C PHE A 57 4.09 -1.63 2.28
N THR A 58 4.94 -2.65 2.34
CA THR A 58 6.38 -2.48 2.56
C THR A 58 7.13 -3.40 1.60
N GLY A 59 7.95 -2.85 0.72
CA GLY A 59 8.68 -3.64 -0.27
C GLY A 59 9.38 -2.80 -1.32
N THR A 60 9.95 -3.46 -2.31
CA THR A 60 10.52 -2.82 -3.50
C THR A 60 9.49 -2.76 -4.61
N LEU A 61 9.55 -1.73 -5.44
CA LEU A 61 8.82 -1.66 -6.70
C LEU A 61 9.82 -1.74 -7.86
N TYR A 62 9.51 -2.55 -8.86
CA TYR A 62 10.29 -2.63 -10.11
C TYR A 62 9.80 -1.64 -11.17
N SER A 63 8.66 -0.97 -10.91
CA SER A 63 8.10 0.17 -11.64
C SER A 63 7.90 1.34 -10.68
N ASN A 64 7.90 2.58 -11.17
CA ASN A 64 7.63 3.76 -10.34
C ASN A 64 6.11 3.99 -10.14
N ASP A 65 5.33 2.92 -10.13
CA ASP A 65 3.88 2.95 -10.00
C ASP A 65 3.34 1.84 -9.08
N MET A 66 2.17 2.11 -8.50
CA MET A 66 1.46 1.16 -7.65
C MET A 66 -0.04 1.34 -7.78
N LYS A 67 -0.79 0.23 -7.71
CA LYS A 67 -2.25 0.25 -7.70
C LYS A 67 -2.78 0.29 -6.26
N LEU A 68 -3.49 1.35 -5.91
CA LEU A 68 -4.27 1.44 -4.68
C LEU A 68 -5.65 0.81 -4.91
N ARG A 69 -6.10 -0.01 -3.95
CA ARG A 69 -7.37 -0.74 -4.03
C ARG A 69 -8.20 -0.46 -2.78
N GLY A 70 -9.00 0.59 -2.87
CA GLY A 70 -9.95 0.97 -1.83
C GLY A 70 -11.31 0.32 -1.98
N HIS A 71 -12.06 0.31 -0.89
CA HIS A 71 -13.47 -0.06 -0.81
C HIS A 71 -14.21 0.97 0.03
N ALA A 72 -15.52 1.08 -0.21
CA ALA A 72 -16.41 1.91 0.62
C ALA A 72 -17.82 1.34 0.59
N TYR A 73 -18.52 1.42 1.72
CA TYR A 73 -19.92 1.02 1.82
C TYR A 73 -20.66 1.87 2.84
N ASP A 74 -21.98 1.91 2.69
CA ASP A 74 -22.91 2.60 3.59
C ASP A 74 -23.88 1.56 4.16
N GLN A 75 -24.28 1.73 5.41
CA GLN A 75 -25.27 0.87 6.05
C GLN A 75 -26.70 1.35 5.77
N ASP A 76 -26.86 2.59 5.31
CA ASP A 76 -28.14 3.20 4.95
C ASP A 76 -28.44 2.85 3.48
N MET A 77 -29.61 2.24 3.24
CA MET A 77 -29.93 1.57 1.97
C MET A 77 -30.18 2.55 0.80
N ASP A 78 -30.37 3.84 1.08
CA ASP A 78 -30.68 4.90 0.11
C ASP A 78 -29.51 5.83 -0.20
N ASN A 79 -28.32 5.57 0.36
CA ASN A 79 -27.18 6.45 0.22
C ASN A 79 -26.35 6.16 -1.06
N THR A 80 -26.04 7.22 -1.81
CA THR A 80 -25.05 7.17 -2.89
C THR A 80 -23.69 7.59 -2.36
N LEU A 81 -22.65 6.80 -2.66
CA LEU A 81 -21.29 7.04 -2.17
C LEU A 81 -20.39 7.66 -3.23
N THR A 82 -19.66 8.69 -2.81
CA THR A 82 -18.50 9.22 -3.52
C THR A 82 -17.22 8.91 -2.75
N THR A 83 -16.12 8.72 -3.48
CA THR A 83 -14.81 8.47 -2.87
C THR A 83 -13.77 9.43 -3.40
N ASN A 84 -12.73 9.71 -2.62
CA ASN A 84 -11.60 10.50 -3.05
C ASN A 84 -10.30 10.08 -2.35
N TRP A 85 -9.30 9.70 -3.14
CA TRP A 85 -7.94 9.46 -2.69
C TRP A 85 -7.16 10.77 -2.61
N THR A 86 -6.39 10.94 -1.54
CA THR A 86 -5.44 12.04 -1.36
C THR A 86 -4.09 11.51 -0.89
N GLN A 87 -3.01 12.11 -1.38
CA GLN A 87 -1.70 11.94 -0.76
C GLN A 87 -1.61 12.91 0.41
N ILE A 88 -1.33 12.39 1.61
CA ILE A 88 -1.24 13.20 2.83
C ILE A 88 0.20 13.32 3.37
N ALA A 89 1.12 12.44 2.94
CA ALA A 89 2.54 12.52 3.25
C ALA A 89 3.42 11.87 2.16
N GLY A 90 4.72 12.16 2.21
CA GLY A 90 5.73 11.62 1.28
C GLY A 90 6.10 12.61 0.17
N ALA A 91 7.02 12.19 -0.70
CA ALA A 91 7.44 12.98 -1.85
C ALA A 91 6.29 13.15 -2.87
N PRO A 92 6.25 14.22 -3.67
CA PRO A 92 5.17 14.42 -4.63
C PRO A 92 5.01 13.22 -5.59
N CYS A 93 3.78 12.73 -5.73
CA CYS A 93 3.42 11.68 -6.69
C CYS A 93 2.10 12.03 -7.38
N THR A 94 1.69 11.23 -8.37
CA THR A 94 0.46 11.49 -9.14
C THR A 94 -0.56 10.38 -8.93
N ILE A 95 -1.75 10.73 -8.44
CA ILE A 95 -2.90 9.81 -8.37
C ILE A 95 -3.71 9.98 -9.67
N VAL A 96 -3.74 8.94 -10.51
CA VAL A 96 -4.30 9.01 -11.88
C VAL A 96 -5.82 9.24 -11.88
N SER A 97 -6.54 8.60 -10.96
CA SER A 97 -8.00 8.69 -10.86
C SER A 97 -8.41 8.76 -9.39
N PRO A 98 -8.28 9.93 -8.73
CA PRO A 98 -8.46 10.03 -7.28
C PRO A 98 -9.88 9.69 -6.82
N GLN A 99 -10.89 9.92 -7.66
CA GLN A 99 -12.28 9.62 -7.31
C GLN A 99 -12.64 8.13 -7.43
N SER A 100 -11.80 7.33 -8.11
CA SER A 100 -12.02 5.89 -8.26
C SER A 100 -11.54 5.15 -7.02
N ARG A 101 -12.36 4.24 -6.50
CA ARG A 101 -11.98 3.34 -5.40
C ARG A 101 -10.68 2.60 -5.69
N THR A 102 -10.48 2.21 -6.95
CA THR A 102 -9.25 1.59 -7.45
C THR A 102 -8.53 2.53 -8.41
N THR A 103 -7.29 2.90 -8.10
CA THR A 103 -6.52 3.90 -8.85
C THR A 103 -5.04 3.51 -8.94
N VAL A 104 -4.31 4.15 -9.84
CA VAL A 104 -2.87 3.99 -9.97
C VAL A 104 -2.21 5.26 -9.44
N VAL A 105 -1.13 5.09 -8.69
CA VAL A 105 -0.22 6.16 -8.29
C VAL A 105 1.07 6.00 -9.07
N THR A 106 1.58 7.08 -9.65
CA THR A 106 2.83 7.10 -10.42
C THR A 106 3.83 8.09 -9.82
N ASN A 107 5.08 8.05 -10.30
CA ASN A 107 6.21 8.82 -9.78
C ASN A 107 6.55 8.48 -8.33
N LEU A 108 6.39 7.21 -7.97
CA LEU A 108 6.83 6.70 -6.69
C LEU A 108 8.35 6.48 -6.69
N LEU A 109 9.01 6.97 -5.65
CA LEU A 109 10.44 6.81 -5.40
C LEU A 109 10.64 6.04 -4.09
N VAL A 110 11.89 5.67 -3.81
CA VAL A 110 12.26 5.13 -2.49
C VAL A 110 11.88 6.13 -1.41
N GLY A 111 11.18 5.65 -0.39
CA GLY A 111 10.65 6.49 0.68
C GLY A 111 9.36 5.96 1.27
N GLU A 112 8.72 6.77 2.11
CA GLU A 112 7.45 6.46 2.75
C GLU A 112 6.38 7.45 2.28
N TYR A 113 5.21 6.91 1.94
CA TYR A 113 4.05 7.65 1.48
C TYR A 113 2.86 7.28 2.36
N GLN A 114 1.96 8.25 2.56
CA GLN A 114 0.66 7.99 3.16
C GLN A 114 -0.43 8.48 2.23
N PHE A 115 -1.40 7.61 1.95
CA PHE A 115 -2.59 7.94 1.18
C PHE A 115 -3.83 7.77 2.05
N GLU A 116 -4.81 8.66 1.87
CA GLU A 116 -6.08 8.64 2.56
C GLU A 116 -7.22 8.48 1.56
N LEU A 117 -8.09 7.49 1.79
CA LEU A 117 -9.35 7.31 1.09
C LEU A 117 -10.48 7.92 1.90
N LEU A 118 -11.10 8.97 1.38
CA LEU A 118 -12.33 9.55 1.92
C LEU A 118 -13.54 8.92 1.23
N ALA A 119 -14.54 8.52 2.01
CA ALA A 119 -15.87 8.16 1.56
C ALA A 119 -16.89 9.19 2.06
N ARG A 120 -17.84 9.57 1.20
CA ARG A 120 -18.88 10.55 1.51
C ARG A 120 -20.24 10.10 0.95
N ASP A 121 -21.27 10.17 1.79
CA ASP A 121 -22.66 9.94 1.39
C ASP A 121 -23.31 11.22 0.82
N ASN A 122 -24.50 11.08 0.24
CA ASN A 122 -25.30 12.18 -0.31
C ASN A 122 -25.99 13.06 0.75
N HIS A 123 -25.93 12.67 2.02
CA HIS A 123 -26.44 13.44 3.17
C HIS A 123 -25.32 14.27 3.85
N GLY A 124 -24.08 14.15 3.37
CA GLY A 124 -22.92 14.92 3.77
C GLY A 124 -22.04 14.28 4.83
N ALA A 125 -22.36 13.09 5.35
CA ALA A 125 -21.48 12.43 6.30
C ALA A 125 -20.28 11.80 5.59
N THR A 126 -19.15 11.74 6.31
CA THR A 126 -17.86 11.32 5.76
C THR A 126 -17.12 10.41 6.70
N ASN A 127 -16.28 9.54 6.13
CA ASN A 127 -15.32 8.75 6.88
C ASN A 127 -14.05 8.57 6.03
N THR A 128 -12.91 8.34 6.68
CA THR A 128 -11.63 8.16 6.01
C THR A 128 -10.90 6.91 6.51
N ASP A 129 -10.06 6.37 5.66
CA ASP A 129 -9.10 5.32 6.03
C ASP A 129 -7.76 5.59 5.33
N LYS A 130 -6.67 5.11 5.93
CA LYS A 130 -5.29 5.41 5.49
C LYS A 130 -4.53 4.16 5.14
N ILE A 131 -3.60 4.29 4.21
CA ILE A 131 -2.62 3.28 3.85
C ILE A 131 -1.22 3.90 3.88
N VAL A 132 -0.29 3.19 4.50
CA VAL A 132 1.15 3.49 4.47
C VAL A 132 1.80 2.66 3.37
N VAL A 133 2.54 3.33 2.49
CA VAL A 133 3.31 2.70 1.40
C VAL A 133 4.78 3.02 1.62
N LYS A 134 5.53 2.03 2.12
CA LYS A 134 6.97 2.10 2.35
C LYS A 134 7.71 1.39 1.22
N ILE A 135 8.35 2.19 0.38
CA ILE A 135 9.14 1.72 -0.76
C ILE A 135 10.58 1.66 -0.32
N ASN A 136 11.07 0.44 -0.14
CA ASN A 136 12.47 0.20 0.15
C ASN A 136 13.30 0.43 -1.10
N SER A 137 14.55 0.82 -0.91
CA SER A 137 15.53 0.74 -1.99
C SER A 137 15.58 -0.70 -2.49
N ILE A 138 15.62 -0.88 -3.80
CA ILE A 138 16.25 -2.08 -4.34
C ILE A 138 17.70 -1.91 -3.93
N GLU A 139 18.10 -2.51 -2.80
CA GLU A 139 19.52 -2.66 -2.55
C GLU A 139 20.06 -3.34 -3.82
N PRO A 140 21.04 -2.75 -4.52
CA PRO A 140 21.78 -3.54 -5.49
C PRO A 140 22.20 -4.80 -4.74
N ILE A 141 22.25 -5.94 -5.41
CA ILE A 141 22.63 -7.18 -4.74
C ILE A 141 24.14 -7.05 -4.47
N THR A 142 24.48 -6.28 -3.44
CA THR A 142 25.79 -5.65 -3.22
C THR A 142 26.74 -6.59 -2.51
N SER A 143 26.45 -7.89 -2.46
CA SER A 143 27.48 -8.85 -2.06
C SER A 143 28.45 -8.97 -3.23
N PRO A 144 29.64 -8.34 -3.16
CA PRO A 144 30.62 -8.49 -4.22
C PRO A 144 30.94 -9.97 -4.40
N VAL A 145 30.96 -10.43 -5.65
CA VAL A 145 31.63 -11.68 -5.98
C VAL A 145 33.13 -11.38 -5.98
N ASN A 146 33.84 -11.85 -4.97
CA ASN A 146 35.29 -11.74 -4.90
C ASN A 146 35.92 -13.08 -5.30
N ILE A 147 36.86 -13.02 -6.23
CA ILE A 147 37.63 -14.17 -6.73
C ILE A 147 39.11 -13.81 -6.53
N PHE A 148 39.83 -14.63 -5.77
CA PHE A 148 41.16 -14.28 -5.29
C PHE A 148 42.26 -15.02 -6.04
N ASN A 149 43.44 -14.39 -6.10
CA ASN A 149 44.68 -15.01 -6.56
C ASN A 149 44.60 -15.62 -7.98
N LEU A 150 43.97 -14.90 -8.90
CA LEU A 150 43.91 -15.26 -10.33
C LEU A 150 45.22 -14.92 -11.03
N SER A 151 45.63 -15.78 -11.96
CA SER A 151 46.86 -15.64 -12.75
C SER A 151 46.54 -15.24 -14.19
N TRP A 152 47.30 -14.30 -14.72
CA TRP A 152 47.25 -13.93 -16.14
C TRP A 152 47.78 -15.07 -17.02
N THR A 153 47.16 -15.26 -18.18
CA THR A 153 47.63 -16.15 -19.25
C THR A 153 48.00 -15.30 -20.45
N CYS A 154 49.27 -15.30 -20.88
CA CYS A 154 49.80 -14.34 -21.86
C CYS A 154 50.43 -14.97 -23.14
N PRO A 155 49.73 -15.81 -23.92
CA PRO A 155 50.29 -16.37 -25.15
C PRO A 155 50.29 -15.38 -26.33
N MET A 156 49.30 -14.49 -26.44
CA MET A 156 49.16 -13.49 -27.52
C MET A 156 48.54 -12.16 -27.01
N GLY A 157 48.72 -11.89 -25.72
CA GLY A 157 47.99 -10.89 -24.94
C GLY A 157 47.57 -11.50 -23.61
N CYS A 158 47.64 -10.73 -22.52
CA CYS A 158 47.36 -11.24 -21.19
C CYS A 158 45.85 -11.21 -20.91
N SER A 159 45.29 -12.36 -20.55
CA SER A 159 43.89 -12.46 -20.15
C SER A 159 43.65 -13.33 -18.92
N ILE A 160 42.50 -13.10 -18.27
CA ILE A 160 41.97 -13.90 -17.17
C ILE A 160 40.51 -14.24 -17.50
N PRO A 161 40.18 -15.53 -17.72
CA PRO A 161 38.80 -15.97 -17.86
C PRO A 161 38.16 -16.24 -16.49
N ILE A 162 36.91 -15.81 -16.33
CA ILE A 162 36.01 -16.16 -15.23
C ILE A 162 34.79 -16.84 -15.84
N TYR A 163 34.77 -18.16 -15.78
CA TYR A 163 33.74 -18.99 -16.40
C TYR A 163 32.43 -19.01 -15.61
N ASN A 164 31.32 -19.28 -16.32
CA ASN A 164 30.00 -19.50 -15.74
C ASN A 164 29.55 -18.37 -14.81
N ILE A 165 29.69 -17.11 -15.24
CA ILE A 165 29.48 -15.97 -14.36
C ILE A 165 28.08 -15.93 -13.75
N TYR A 166 27.06 -16.39 -14.47
CA TYR A 166 25.68 -16.42 -13.98
C TYR A 166 25.42 -17.45 -12.88
N SER A 167 26.40 -18.30 -12.54
CA SER A 167 26.36 -19.06 -11.29
C SER A 167 26.69 -18.20 -10.06
N HIS A 168 27.28 -17.03 -10.28
CA HIS A 168 27.72 -16.09 -9.25
C HIS A 168 26.92 -14.78 -9.24
N ILE A 169 26.36 -14.37 -10.37
CA ILE A 169 25.58 -13.13 -10.51
C ILE A 169 24.21 -13.39 -11.17
N PRO A 170 23.19 -12.57 -10.90
CA PRO A 170 21.92 -12.62 -11.61
C PRO A 170 22.10 -12.38 -13.13
N PRO A 171 21.42 -13.14 -14.00
CA PRO A 171 21.40 -12.87 -15.43
C PRO A 171 20.90 -11.46 -15.74
N ASN A 172 21.54 -10.80 -16.72
CA ASN A 172 21.22 -9.43 -17.18
C ASN A 172 21.42 -8.30 -16.15
N ALA A 173 22.03 -8.56 -14.99
CA ALA A 173 22.40 -7.49 -14.07
C ALA A 173 23.50 -6.61 -14.68
N PRO A 174 23.39 -5.27 -14.58
CA PRO A 174 24.49 -4.38 -14.97
C PRO A 174 25.66 -4.60 -14.01
N ILE A 175 26.83 -4.93 -14.54
CA ILE A 175 28.00 -5.24 -13.71
C ILE A 175 29.07 -4.15 -13.77
N ARG A 176 29.86 -4.06 -12.69
CA ARG A 176 31.15 -3.35 -12.66
C ARG A 176 32.23 -4.31 -12.18
N VAL A 177 33.34 -4.32 -12.89
CA VAL A 177 34.46 -5.23 -12.62
C VAL A 177 35.63 -4.45 -12.06
N PHE A 178 36.17 -4.90 -10.94
CA PHE A 178 37.34 -4.31 -10.30
C PHE A 178 38.44 -5.36 -10.17
N ILE A 179 39.67 -4.91 -10.27
CA ILE A 179 40.87 -5.72 -10.14
C ILE A 179 41.85 -5.08 -9.15
N LYS A 180 42.54 -5.90 -8.38
CA LYS A 180 43.57 -5.45 -7.43
C LYS A 180 44.73 -6.43 -7.49
N PHE A 181 45.93 -5.95 -7.79
CA PHE A 181 47.14 -6.79 -7.69
C PHE A 181 47.32 -7.28 -6.24
N VAL A 182 47.74 -8.53 -6.05
CA VAL A 182 47.81 -9.13 -4.69
C VAL A 182 48.76 -8.41 -3.74
N ASN A 183 49.72 -7.64 -4.27
CA ASN A 183 50.65 -6.79 -3.52
C ASN A 183 50.17 -5.34 -3.33
N SER A 184 48.97 -5.01 -3.82
CA SER A 184 48.35 -3.70 -3.75
C SER A 184 47.13 -3.73 -2.84
N ALA A 185 46.84 -2.60 -2.20
CA ALA A 185 45.58 -2.38 -1.48
C ALA A 185 44.51 -1.70 -2.37
N ILE A 186 44.88 -1.27 -3.58
CA ILE A 186 44.07 -0.40 -4.43
C ILE A 186 43.32 -1.23 -5.47
N TRP A 187 42.00 -1.06 -5.49
CA TRP A 187 41.14 -1.59 -6.55
C TRP A 187 41.11 -0.61 -7.71
N HIS A 188 41.37 -1.12 -8.91
CA HIS A 188 41.20 -0.42 -10.18
C HIS A 188 39.95 -0.95 -10.86
N GLU A 189 39.15 -0.07 -11.44
CA GLU A 189 38.00 -0.48 -12.25
C GLU A 189 38.46 -0.88 -13.65
N ALA A 190 38.04 -2.06 -14.10
CA ALA A 190 38.19 -2.48 -15.48
C ALA A 190 37.01 -1.93 -16.29
N VAL A 191 37.29 -1.34 -17.45
CA VAL A 191 36.24 -0.79 -18.31
C VAL A 191 35.68 -1.85 -19.26
N PRO A 192 34.42 -1.77 -19.68
CA PRO A 192 33.90 -2.62 -20.75
C PRO A 192 34.73 -2.44 -22.03
N MET A 193 34.89 -3.47 -22.83
CA MET A 193 35.65 -3.41 -24.09
C MET A 193 35.13 -2.32 -25.05
N SER A 194 33.84 -2.02 -25.01
CA SER A 194 33.24 -0.91 -25.79
C SER A 194 33.74 0.48 -25.40
N GLN A 195 34.35 0.61 -24.22
CA GLN A 195 34.94 1.84 -23.67
C GLN A 195 36.47 1.76 -23.61
N TYR A 196 37.07 0.74 -24.23
CA TYR A 196 38.51 0.56 -24.25
C TYR A 196 39.22 1.80 -24.83
N SER A 197 40.31 2.20 -24.17
CA SER A 197 41.22 3.24 -24.62
C SER A 197 42.66 2.77 -24.37
N PRO A 198 43.61 3.03 -25.28
CA PRO A 198 45.03 2.69 -25.09
C PRO A 198 45.67 3.33 -23.84
N SER A 199 45.00 4.32 -23.24
CA SER A 199 45.43 4.96 -21.99
C SER A 199 45.05 4.17 -20.72
N ASN A 200 44.13 3.20 -20.83
CA ASN A 200 43.60 2.41 -19.72
C ASN A 200 43.99 0.94 -19.90
N SER A 201 44.87 0.48 -19.04
CA SER A 201 45.57 -0.80 -19.22
C SER A 201 44.71 -2.05 -18.95
N ILE A 202 43.45 -1.94 -18.51
CA ILE A 202 42.62 -3.11 -18.14
C ILE A 202 41.17 -2.93 -18.59
N TYR A 203 40.65 -3.91 -19.33
CA TYR A 203 39.29 -3.93 -19.85
C TYR A 203 38.70 -5.33 -19.77
N TYR A 204 37.38 -5.46 -19.95
CA TYR A 204 36.71 -6.75 -19.93
C TYR A 204 35.62 -6.88 -20.99
N GLU A 205 35.32 -8.11 -21.39
CA GLU A 205 34.14 -8.46 -22.18
C GLU A 205 33.40 -9.66 -21.56
N ILE A 206 32.13 -9.82 -21.92
CA ILE A 206 31.35 -11.02 -21.61
C ILE A 206 31.11 -11.74 -22.94
N ASP A 207 31.59 -12.98 -23.04
CA ASP A 207 31.41 -13.78 -24.25
C ASP A 207 30.02 -14.43 -24.33
N THR A 208 29.74 -15.09 -25.46
CA THR A 208 28.48 -15.81 -25.68
C THR A 208 28.33 -17.07 -24.83
N GLU A 209 29.39 -17.52 -24.17
CA GLU A 209 29.43 -18.71 -23.30
C GLU A 209 29.28 -18.34 -21.81
N ASN A 210 28.93 -17.09 -21.51
CA ASN A 210 28.73 -16.56 -20.15
C ASN A 210 30.02 -16.49 -19.32
N SER A 211 31.15 -16.24 -19.97
CA SER A 211 32.43 -16.01 -19.30
C SER A 211 32.79 -14.52 -19.36
N ILE A 212 33.30 -13.98 -18.26
CA ILE A 212 34.03 -12.71 -18.31
C ILE A 212 35.46 -13.00 -18.74
N TRP A 213 35.95 -12.24 -19.71
CA TRP A 213 37.37 -12.17 -20.01
C TRP A 213 37.89 -10.79 -19.62
N LEU A 214 38.81 -10.75 -18.66
CA LEU A 214 39.62 -9.56 -18.40
C LEU A 214 40.85 -9.58 -19.27
N TYR A 215 41.23 -8.43 -19.80
CA TYR A 215 42.38 -8.23 -20.65
C TYR A 215 43.26 -7.09 -20.16
N THR A 216 44.53 -7.16 -20.51
CA THR A 216 45.47 -6.08 -20.30
C THR A 216 46.52 -6.03 -21.42
N ASP A 217 46.89 -4.80 -21.81
CA ASP A 217 47.91 -4.55 -22.83
C ASP A 217 49.34 -4.52 -22.27
N VAL A 218 49.48 -4.66 -20.94
CA VAL A 218 50.79 -4.72 -20.28
C VAL A 218 51.07 -6.15 -19.85
N ASP A 219 52.30 -6.62 -20.05
CA ASP A 219 52.71 -7.91 -19.53
C ASP A 219 52.73 -7.86 -17.99
N VAL A 220 51.88 -8.65 -17.34
CA VAL A 220 51.78 -8.70 -15.87
C VAL A 220 52.09 -10.12 -15.37
N ASN A 221 53.11 -10.23 -14.53
CA ASN A 221 53.48 -11.48 -13.84
C ASN A 221 53.04 -11.52 -12.38
N ILE A 222 52.05 -10.71 -12.01
CA ILE A 222 51.55 -10.58 -10.64
C ILE A 222 50.09 -11.03 -10.62
N ASN A 223 49.78 -11.93 -9.68
CA ASN A 223 48.42 -12.39 -9.47
C ASN A 223 47.50 -11.25 -9.04
N VAL A 224 46.20 -11.41 -9.28
CA VAL A 224 45.19 -10.40 -9.01
C VAL A 224 44.01 -10.99 -8.27
N ASP A 225 43.37 -10.15 -7.48
CA ASP A 225 42.02 -10.38 -6.99
C ASP A 225 41.04 -9.64 -7.91
N VAL A 226 39.91 -10.27 -8.20
CA VAL A 226 38.82 -9.68 -8.98
C VAL A 226 37.59 -9.55 -8.08
N ARG A 227 36.89 -8.41 -8.22
CA ARG A 227 35.64 -8.11 -7.55
C ARG A 227 34.61 -7.70 -8.58
N ILE A 228 33.46 -8.37 -8.58
CA ILE A 228 32.33 -8.05 -9.44
C ILE A 228 31.20 -7.50 -8.58
N LEU A 229 30.74 -6.29 -8.92
CA LEU A 229 29.55 -5.66 -8.36
C LEU A 229 28.41 -5.76 -9.38
N PHE A 230 27.18 -5.99 -8.92
CA PHE A 230 25.99 -6.18 -9.74
C PHE A 230 24.72 -5.73 -9.01
#